data_AF-A0A172YQH9-F1
#
_entry.id   AF-A0A172YQH9-F1
#
_cell.length_a   1.000
_cell.length_b   1.000
_cell.length_c   1.000
_cell.angle_alpha   90.00
_cell.angle_beta   90.00
_cell.angle_gamma   90.00
#
_symmetry.space_group_name_H-M   'P 1'
#
loop_
_entity.id
_entity.type
_entity.pdbx_description
1 polymer ?
#
loop_
_entity_poly.entity_id
_entity_poly.type
_entity_poly.pdbx_seq_one_letter_code
_entity_poly.pdbx_strand_id
1 'polypeptide(L)'
;MWMIAVFALAIALILQFLYSIQVRKQLRTNIRSLQENLDHSRAKLAEYETQTHDLNYELTQLRVQVSSLKTDLNKYLKYQDICDIEQYIISRTLQAENFVEMTKVDASIMIEDIKAYIERVKDYINRYQKQALQNVDEQAREKLKGYFKQAEEQQRLSEVITALEHKIQGYPTTLNYSADHFMQQLIDDFNQHDAVKRLTDIRERIEQAKQQGQIATCNYVDDSRRNTTVELIGMAFNSKADLYLQQLTADNLGELLQALRDDYVLINFKGTDLSQAHILESYLELRLEELKFAAVLKQLERTQVRDEQMG
;
A
#
# COMPACT_ATOMS: atom_id res chain seq x y z
N MET A 1 -30.37 140.10 -104.62
CA MET A 1 -29.47 138.97 -104.33
C MET A 1 -29.06 138.83 -102.84
N TRP A 2 -29.32 139.81 -101.96
CA TRP A 2 -28.96 139.76 -100.53
C TRP A 2 -29.90 138.96 -99.61
N MET A 3 -31.16 138.72 -100.01
CA MET A 3 -32.15 138.03 -99.18
C MET A 3 -31.91 136.51 -99.01
N ILE A 4 -31.23 135.86 -99.97
CA ILE A 4 -30.98 134.40 -99.93
C ILE A 4 -29.85 134.05 -98.95
N ALA A 5 -28.84 134.92 -98.82
CA ALA A 5 -27.72 134.72 -97.89
C ALA A 5 -28.16 134.80 -96.42
N VAL A 6 -29.11 135.68 -96.09
CA VAL A 6 -29.64 135.81 -94.71
C VAL A 6 -30.45 134.56 -94.31
N PHE A 7 -31.21 133.98 -95.24
CA PHE A 7 -31.97 132.75 -94.98
C PHE A 7 -31.08 131.51 -94.80
N ALA A 8 -30.00 131.37 -95.58
CA ALA A 8 -29.05 130.27 -95.41
C ALA A 8 -28.31 130.34 -94.05
N LEU A 9 -27.98 131.56 -93.60
CA LEU A 9 -27.31 131.79 -92.32
C LEU A 9 -28.26 131.54 -91.13
N ALA A 10 -29.54 131.90 -91.26
CA ALA A 10 -30.56 131.58 -90.26
C ALA A 10 -30.82 130.08 -90.12
N ILE A 11 -30.88 129.33 -91.23
CA ILE A 11 -31.05 127.86 -91.19
C ILE A 11 -29.82 127.17 -90.59
N ALA A 12 -28.61 127.64 -90.94
CA ALA A 12 -27.37 127.12 -90.35
C ALA A 12 -27.31 127.37 -88.83
N LEU A 13 -27.74 128.55 -88.36
CA LEU A 13 -27.83 128.86 -86.93
C LEU A 13 -28.87 127.99 -86.22
N ILE A 14 -30.02 127.71 -86.85
CA ILE A 14 -31.04 126.83 -86.28
C ILE A 14 -30.54 125.38 -86.21
N LEU A 15 -29.83 124.89 -87.23
CA LEU A 15 -29.22 123.56 -87.22
C LEU A 15 -28.12 123.45 -86.16
N GLN A 16 -27.28 124.48 -86.01
CA GLN A 16 -26.25 124.55 -84.97
C GLN A 16 -26.90 124.59 -83.57
N PHE A 17 -28.02 125.29 -83.42
CA PHE A 17 -28.77 125.35 -82.18
C PHE A 17 -29.43 124.00 -81.85
N LEU A 18 -30.05 123.33 -82.82
CA LEU A 18 -30.63 121.99 -82.64
C LEU A 18 -29.57 120.94 -82.33
N TYR A 19 -28.42 120.97 -83.02
CA TYR A 19 -27.26 120.13 -82.71
C TYR A 19 -26.75 120.40 -81.28
N SER A 20 -26.65 121.67 -80.87
CA SER A 20 -26.26 122.04 -79.51
C SER A 20 -27.27 121.55 -78.45
N ILE A 21 -28.57 121.54 -78.76
CA ILE A 21 -29.61 120.99 -77.88
C ILE A 21 -29.49 119.47 -77.80
N GLN A 22 -29.23 118.79 -78.92
CA GLN A 22 -29.10 117.34 -78.97
C GLN A 22 -27.84 116.87 -78.23
N VAL A 23 -26.71 117.55 -78.42
CA VAL A 23 -25.47 117.32 -77.65
C VAL A 23 -25.70 117.60 -76.17
N ARG A 24 -26.39 118.68 -75.79
CA ARG A 24 -26.74 118.95 -74.38
C ARG A 24 -27.71 117.93 -73.78
N LYS A 25 -28.60 117.34 -74.59
CA LYS A 25 -29.48 116.25 -74.14
C LYS A 25 -28.66 114.97 -73.94
N GLN A 26 -27.78 114.63 -74.88
CA GLN A 26 -26.95 113.44 -74.80
C GLN A 26 -25.90 113.54 -73.68
N LEU A 27 -25.35 114.74 -73.47
CA LEU A 27 -24.48 115.03 -72.34
C LEU A 27 -25.25 114.91 -71.02
N ARG A 28 -26.51 115.38 -70.95
CA ARG A 28 -27.37 115.19 -69.78
C ARG A 28 -27.71 113.72 -69.54
N THR A 29 -28.00 112.93 -70.57
CA THR A 29 -28.25 111.49 -70.40
C THR A 29 -27.00 110.76 -69.93
N ASN A 30 -25.83 111.10 -70.47
CA ASN A 30 -24.55 110.52 -70.05
C ASN A 30 -24.19 110.91 -68.62
N ILE A 31 -24.40 112.17 -68.23
CA ILE A 31 -24.21 112.62 -66.83
C ILE A 31 -25.16 111.86 -65.91
N ARG A 32 -26.43 111.67 -66.31
CA ARG A 32 -27.42 110.91 -65.53
C ARG A 32 -27.02 109.44 -65.39
N SER A 33 -26.57 108.78 -66.46
CA SER A 33 -26.12 107.38 -66.40
C SER A 33 -24.82 107.24 -65.59
N LEU A 34 -23.91 108.22 -65.65
CA LEU A 34 -22.71 108.24 -64.83
C LEU A 34 -23.05 108.46 -63.35
N GLN A 35 -24.02 109.32 -63.03
CA GLN A 35 -24.54 109.48 -61.67
C GLN A 35 -25.19 108.20 -61.16
N GLU A 36 -26.05 107.58 -61.97
CA GLU A 36 -26.71 106.31 -61.61
C GLU A 36 -25.71 105.17 -61.41
N ASN A 37 -24.67 105.07 -62.27
CA ASN A 37 -23.57 104.13 -62.06
C ASN A 37 -22.77 104.45 -60.79
N LEU A 38 -22.52 105.72 -60.50
CA LEU A 38 -21.77 106.14 -59.31
C LEU A 38 -22.57 105.85 -58.03
N ASP A 39 -23.88 106.10 -58.04
CA ASP A 39 -24.80 105.79 -56.95
C ASP A 39 -24.94 104.27 -56.76
N HIS A 40 -25.00 103.49 -57.85
CA HIS A 40 -24.98 102.03 -57.80
C HIS A 40 -23.66 101.48 -57.25
N SER A 41 -22.53 102.03 -57.67
CA SER A 41 -21.21 101.69 -57.13
C SER A 41 -21.10 102.04 -55.65
N ARG A 42 -21.65 103.18 -55.21
CA ARG A 42 -21.73 103.55 -53.79
C ARG A 42 -22.61 102.59 -53.01
N ALA A 43 -23.76 102.20 -53.54
CA ALA A 43 -24.66 101.24 -52.91
C ALA A 43 -23.98 99.86 -52.75
N LYS A 44 -23.30 99.37 -53.80
CA LYS A 44 -22.50 98.13 -53.71
C LYS A 44 -21.32 98.24 -52.76
N LEU A 45 -20.66 99.39 -52.69
CA LEU A 45 -19.56 99.61 -51.75
C LEU A 45 -20.08 99.55 -50.31
N ALA A 46 -21.21 100.19 -50.03
CA ALA A 46 -21.87 100.11 -48.72
C ALA A 46 -22.31 98.67 -48.39
N GLU A 47 -22.83 97.93 -49.38
CA GLU A 47 -23.19 96.51 -49.21
C GLU A 47 -21.96 95.64 -48.88
N TYR A 48 -20.85 95.81 -49.62
CA TYR A 48 -19.60 95.12 -49.30
C TYR A 48 -19.04 95.53 -47.93
N GLU A 49 -19.12 96.80 -47.55
CA GLU A 49 -18.74 97.27 -46.23
C GLU A 49 -19.58 96.57 -45.14
N THR A 50 -20.90 96.43 -45.32
CA THR A 50 -21.74 95.68 -44.39
C THR A 50 -21.38 94.19 -44.34
N GLN A 51 -21.17 93.52 -45.48
CA GLN A 51 -20.75 92.12 -45.51
C GLN A 51 -19.39 91.90 -44.86
N THR A 52 -18.43 92.80 -45.07
CA THR A 52 -17.13 92.72 -44.39
C THR A 52 -17.26 92.93 -42.90
N HIS A 53 -18.21 93.76 -42.45
CA HIS A 53 -18.49 93.93 -41.03
C HIS A 53 -19.09 92.66 -40.41
N ASP A 54 -20.09 92.08 -41.06
CA ASP A 54 -20.73 90.83 -40.63
C ASP A 54 -19.74 89.66 -40.60
N LEU A 55 -18.92 89.51 -41.64
CA LEU A 55 -17.89 88.46 -41.70
C LEU A 55 -16.80 88.67 -40.64
N ASN A 56 -16.41 89.92 -40.37
CA ASN A 56 -15.48 90.25 -39.28
C ASN A 56 -16.09 89.94 -37.90
N TYR A 57 -17.39 90.16 -37.74
CA TYR A 57 -18.12 89.80 -36.54
C TYR A 57 -18.13 88.28 -36.33
N GLU A 58 -18.46 87.50 -37.37
CA GLU A 58 -18.41 86.03 -37.32
C GLU A 58 -17.00 85.50 -37.03
N LEU A 59 -15.97 86.04 -37.68
CA LEU A 59 -14.57 85.70 -37.41
C LEU A 59 -14.19 86.00 -35.94
N THR A 60 -14.72 87.08 -35.39
CA THR A 60 -14.51 87.44 -33.98
C THR A 60 -15.21 86.45 -33.06
N GLN A 61 -16.46 86.06 -33.36
CA GLN A 61 -17.17 85.03 -32.59
C GLN A 61 -16.47 83.68 -32.63
N LEU A 62 -16.07 83.21 -33.82
CA LEU A 62 -15.31 81.97 -34.00
C LEU A 62 -13.98 82.01 -33.23
N ARG A 63 -13.27 83.14 -33.25
CA ARG A 63 -12.05 83.32 -32.47
C ARG A 63 -12.32 83.19 -30.98
N VAL A 64 -13.39 83.81 -30.47
CA VAL A 64 -13.79 83.68 -29.07
C VAL A 64 -14.13 82.24 -28.72
N GLN A 65 -14.86 81.51 -29.58
CA GLN A 65 -15.17 80.09 -29.39
C GLN A 65 -13.92 79.21 -29.38
N VAL A 66 -12.99 79.42 -30.33
CA VAL A 66 -11.72 78.68 -30.36
C VAL A 66 -10.90 78.96 -29.11
N SER A 67 -10.88 80.22 -28.64
CA SER A 67 -10.23 80.59 -27.39
C SER A 67 -10.91 79.96 -26.17
N SER A 68 -12.24 79.87 -26.11
CA SER A 68 -12.95 79.22 -25.01
C SER A 68 -12.73 77.70 -25.02
N LEU A 69 -12.84 77.05 -26.17
CA LEU A 69 -12.53 75.63 -26.37
C LEU A 69 -11.08 75.31 -25.99
N LYS A 70 -10.13 76.16 -26.36
CA LYS A 70 -8.72 76.01 -25.96
C LYS A 70 -8.55 76.15 -24.45
N THR A 71 -9.30 77.04 -23.82
CA THR A 71 -9.29 77.22 -22.36
C THR A 71 -9.86 76.00 -21.67
N ASP A 72 -10.97 75.45 -22.17
CA ASP A 72 -11.59 74.25 -21.62
C ASP A 72 -10.73 73.01 -21.84
N LEU A 73 -10.11 72.84 -23.02
CA LEU A 73 -9.11 71.80 -23.27
C LEU A 73 -7.95 71.90 -22.27
N ASN A 74 -7.44 73.10 -22.02
CA ASN A 74 -6.39 73.31 -21.01
C ASN A 74 -6.86 73.01 -19.58
N LYS A 75 -8.14 73.18 -19.26
CA LYS A 75 -8.70 72.73 -17.97
C LYS A 75 -8.71 71.21 -17.90
N TYR A 76 -9.13 70.51 -18.97
CA TYR A 76 -9.17 69.05 -19.02
C TYR A 76 -7.79 68.39 -19.05
N LEU A 77 -6.81 69.01 -19.72
CA LEU A 77 -5.41 68.54 -19.74
C LEU A 77 -4.80 68.45 -18.33
N LYS A 78 -5.22 69.31 -17.39
CA LYS A 78 -4.79 69.23 -15.99
C LYS A 78 -5.22 67.94 -15.29
N TYR A 79 -6.21 67.24 -15.83
CA TYR A 79 -6.72 65.97 -15.29
C TYR A 79 -6.16 64.74 -16.02
N GLN A 80 -5.28 64.90 -17.02
CA GLN A 80 -4.67 63.78 -17.73
C GLN A 80 -3.86 62.88 -16.78
N ASP A 81 -3.12 63.49 -15.85
CA ASP A 81 -2.39 62.76 -14.80
C ASP A 81 -3.32 61.89 -13.94
N ILE A 82 -4.59 62.30 -13.73
CA ILE A 82 -5.57 61.51 -12.98
C ILE A 82 -6.00 60.28 -13.77
N CYS A 83 -6.27 60.41 -15.07
CA CYS A 83 -6.60 59.26 -15.92
C CYS A 83 -5.44 58.26 -16.00
N ASP A 84 -4.20 58.74 -16.11
CA ASP A 84 -3.01 57.89 -16.12
C ASP A 84 -2.84 57.17 -14.76
N ILE A 85 -3.11 57.85 -13.65
CA ILE A 85 -3.12 57.24 -12.31
C ILE A 85 -4.24 56.20 -12.17
N GLU A 86 -5.45 56.46 -12.66
CA GLU A 86 -6.56 55.49 -12.63
C GLU A 86 -6.22 54.22 -13.42
N GLN A 87 -5.65 54.37 -14.63
CA GLN A 87 -5.21 53.25 -15.44
C GLN A 87 -4.06 52.49 -14.76
N TYR A 88 -3.13 53.20 -14.12
CA TYR A 88 -2.07 52.60 -13.32
C TYR A 88 -2.65 51.81 -12.12
N ILE A 89 -3.60 52.38 -11.38
CA ILE A 89 -4.29 51.72 -10.26
C ILE A 89 -4.98 50.44 -10.74
N ILE A 90 -5.75 50.49 -11.84
CA ILE A 90 -6.42 49.32 -12.43
C ILE A 90 -5.40 48.23 -12.78
N SER A 91 -4.29 48.60 -13.40
CA SER A 91 -3.24 47.63 -13.75
C SER A 91 -2.62 46.99 -12.50
N ARG A 92 -2.41 47.77 -11.43
CA ARG A 92 -1.85 47.30 -10.16
C ARG A 92 -2.82 46.46 -9.35
N THR A 93 -4.12 46.80 -9.33
CA THR A 93 -5.14 45.98 -8.68
C THR A 93 -5.26 44.63 -9.38
N LEU A 94 -5.25 44.61 -10.73
CA LEU A 94 -5.31 43.36 -11.48
C LEU A 94 -4.07 42.47 -11.26
N GLN A 95 -2.87 43.07 -11.18
CA GLN A 95 -1.65 42.35 -10.81
C GLN A 95 -1.73 41.78 -9.38
N ALA A 96 -2.24 42.57 -8.44
CA ALA A 96 -2.39 42.15 -7.05
C ALA A 96 -3.42 41.01 -6.92
N GLU A 97 -4.55 41.11 -7.61
CA GLU A 97 -5.59 40.07 -7.66
C GLU A 97 -5.06 38.77 -8.26
N ASN A 98 -4.34 38.85 -9.39
CA ASN A 98 -3.71 37.69 -10.02
C ASN A 98 -2.68 37.04 -9.08
N PHE A 99 -1.84 37.83 -8.41
CA PHE A 99 -0.89 37.30 -7.43
C PHE A 99 -1.59 36.61 -6.25
N VAL A 100 -2.69 37.19 -5.75
CA VAL A 100 -3.51 36.57 -4.70
C VAL A 100 -4.14 35.26 -5.17
N GLU A 101 -4.68 35.19 -6.39
CA GLU A 101 -5.23 33.95 -6.95
C GLU A 101 -4.15 32.89 -7.13
N MET A 102 -3.00 33.23 -7.72
CA MET A 102 -1.88 32.28 -7.86
C MET A 102 -1.44 31.75 -6.49
N THR A 103 -1.28 32.63 -5.51
CA THR A 103 -0.89 32.22 -4.15
C THR A 103 -1.93 31.29 -3.51
N LYS A 104 -3.23 31.52 -3.74
CA LYS A 104 -4.30 30.63 -3.26
C LYS A 104 -4.25 29.26 -3.93
N VAL A 105 -3.98 29.20 -5.23
CA VAL A 105 -3.84 27.94 -5.98
C VAL A 105 -2.61 27.18 -5.46
N ASP A 106 -1.46 27.84 -5.33
CA ASP A 106 -0.23 27.24 -4.80
C ASP A 106 -0.43 26.70 -3.38
N ALA A 107 -1.08 27.48 -2.51
CA ALA A 107 -1.42 27.04 -1.16
C ALA A 107 -2.36 25.82 -1.16
N SER A 108 -3.31 25.76 -2.10
CA SER A 108 -4.24 24.63 -2.23
C SER A 108 -3.52 23.36 -2.69
N ILE A 109 -2.64 23.47 -3.68
CA ILE A 109 -1.78 22.38 -4.15
C ILE A 109 -0.90 21.86 -3.00
N MET A 110 -0.27 22.78 -2.25
CA MET A 110 0.59 22.40 -1.12
C MET A 110 -0.18 21.66 -0.02
N ILE A 111 -1.42 22.08 0.28
CA ILE A 111 -2.28 21.37 1.23
C ILE A 111 -2.61 19.96 0.73
N GLU A 112 -2.89 19.81 -0.56
CA GLU A 112 -3.20 18.51 -1.17
C GLU A 112 -1.99 17.57 -1.16
N ASP A 113 -0.80 18.09 -1.46
CA ASP A 113 0.47 17.35 -1.38
C ASP A 113 0.77 16.89 0.05
N ILE A 114 0.58 17.77 1.05
CA ILE A 114 0.76 17.43 2.46
C ILE A 114 -0.21 16.33 2.88
N LYS A 115 -1.48 16.40 2.45
CA LYS A 115 -2.47 15.34 2.72
C LYS A 115 -2.06 14.01 2.10
N ALA A 116 -1.65 14.02 0.83
CA ALA A 116 -1.17 12.82 0.14
C ALA A 116 0.09 12.22 0.79
N TYR A 117 0.97 13.06 1.33
CA TYR A 117 2.14 12.62 2.09
C TYR A 117 1.75 12.00 3.43
N ILE A 118 0.83 12.62 4.18
CA ILE A 118 0.32 12.07 5.44
C ILE A 118 -0.30 10.69 5.23
N GLU A 119 -1.11 10.51 4.18
CA GLU A 119 -1.71 9.20 3.88
C GLU A 119 -0.67 8.14 3.52
N ARG A 120 0.37 8.51 2.74
CA ARG A 120 1.50 7.59 2.46
C ARG A 120 2.25 7.18 3.73
N VAL A 121 2.49 8.11 4.64
CA VAL A 121 3.16 7.82 5.92
C VAL A 121 2.29 6.93 6.81
N LYS A 122 0.97 7.19 6.88
CA LYS A 122 0.04 6.32 7.62
C LYS A 122 0.03 4.89 7.08
N ASP A 123 -0.04 4.72 5.77
CA ASP A 123 -0.01 3.40 5.14
C ASP A 123 1.34 2.70 5.40
N TYR A 124 2.46 3.42 5.29
CA TYR A 124 3.78 2.89 5.65
C TYR A 124 3.84 2.40 7.11
N ILE A 125 3.36 3.21 8.07
CA ILE A 125 3.33 2.83 9.49
C ILE A 125 2.46 1.59 9.71
N ASN A 126 1.28 1.52 9.09
CA ASN A 126 0.39 0.36 9.21
C ASN A 126 1.05 -0.91 8.65
N ARG A 127 1.69 -0.83 7.48
CA ARG A 127 2.43 -1.96 6.89
C ARG A 127 3.59 -2.38 7.78
N TYR A 128 4.37 -1.42 8.27
CA TYR A 128 5.49 -1.68 9.18
C TYR A 128 5.04 -2.35 10.48
N GLN A 129 3.95 -1.87 11.09
CA GLN A 129 3.38 -2.48 12.29
C GLN A 129 2.91 -3.92 12.03
N LYS A 130 2.22 -4.15 10.92
CA LYS A 130 1.77 -5.50 10.53
C LYS A 130 2.95 -6.44 10.31
N GLN A 131 4.00 -5.97 9.63
CA GLN A 131 5.20 -6.75 9.39
C GLN A 131 5.99 -7.01 10.67
N ALA A 132 6.07 -6.03 11.58
CA ALA A 132 6.71 -6.21 12.88
C ALA A 132 5.99 -7.27 13.73
N LEU A 133 4.64 -7.25 13.76
CA LEU A 133 3.85 -8.28 14.43
C LEU A 133 4.08 -9.67 13.83
N GLN A 134 4.09 -9.78 12.49
CA GLN A 134 4.38 -11.05 11.81
C GLN A 134 5.79 -11.57 12.13
N ASN A 135 6.80 -10.70 12.12
CA ASN A 135 8.17 -11.09 12.47
C ASN A 135 8.29 -11.56 13.93
N VAL A 136 7.58 -10.90 14.86
CA VAL A 136 7.54 -11.32 16.26
C VAL A 136 6.86 -12.68 16.41
N ASP A 137 5.74 -12.91 15.71
CA ASP A 137 5.04 -14.19 15.70
C ASP A 137 5.88 -15.34 15.12
N GLU A 138 6.59 -15.09 14.01
CA GLU A 138 7.49 -16.07 13.41
C GLU A 138 8.65 -16.42 14.35
N GLN A 139 9.29 -15.41 14.95
CA GLN A 139 10.35 -15.62 15.94
C GLN A 139 9.84 -16.36 17.18
N ALA A 140 8.61 -16.08 17.63
CA ALA A 140 7.99 -16.79 18.75
C ALA A 140 7.74 -18.26 18.40
N ARG A 141 7.26 -18.56 17.19
CA ARG A 141 7.06 -19.94 16.70
C ARG A 141 8.38 -20.70 16.56
N GLU A 142 9.44 -20.06 16.08
CA GLU A 142 10.77 -20.68 16.01
C GLU A 142 11.34 -20.97 17.40
N LYS A 143 11.24 -20.03 18.34
CA LYS A 143 11.63 -20.25 19.73
C LYS A 143 10.82 -21.37 20.38
N LEU A 144 9.49 -21.42 20.17
CA LEU A 144 8.62 -22.49 20.65
C LEU A 144 8.98 -23.86 20.06
N LYS A 145 9.32 -23.94 18.77
CA LYS A 145 9.86 -25.18 18.17
C LYS A 145 11.17 -25.60 18.82
N GLY A 146 12.05 -24.65 19.14
CA GLY A 146 13.28 -24.90 19.90
C GLY A 146 13.00 -25.46 21.30
N TYR A 147 12.07 -24.84 22.03
CA TYR A 147 11.66 -25.30 23.37
C TYR A 147 11.00 -26.68 23.34
N PHE A 148 10.16 -26.97 22.33
CA PHE A 148 9.53 -28.28 22.19
C PHE A 148 10.57 -29.38 21.96
N LYS A 149 11.54 -29.15 21.06
CA LYS A 149 12.66 -30.08 20.84
C LYS A 149 13.52 -30.26 22.09
N GLN A 150 13.79 -29.18 22.81
CA GLN A 150 14.56 -29.22 24.05
C GLN A 150 13.80 -29.96 25.16
N ALA A 151 12.48 -29.78 25.26
CA ALA A 151 11.64 -30.49 26.22
C ALA A 151 11.54 -31.98 25.90
N GLU A 152 11.41 -32.33 24.62
CA GLU A 152 11.44 -33.72 24.14
C GLU A 152 12.79 -34.40 24.46
N GLU A 153 13.90 -33.69 24.21
CA GLU A 153 15.23 -34.19 24.56
C GLU A 153 15.44 -34.29 26.08
N GLN A 154 14.94 -33.33 26.86
CA GLN A 154 14.96 -33.39 28.33
C GLN A 154 14.12 -34.55 28.86
N GLN A 155 12.94 -34.79 28.32
CA GLN A 155 12.11 -35.93 28.69
C GLN A 155 12.83 -37.24 28.37
N ARG A 156 13.38 -37.38 27.17
CA ARG A 156 14.15 -38.57 26.77
C ARG A 156 15.36 -38.79 27.68
N LEU A 157 16.09 -37.74 28.03
CA LEU A 157 17.22 -37.83 28.97
C LEU A 157 16.75 -38.18 30.39
N SER A 158 15.59 -37.69 30.82
CA SER A 158 14.99 -38.07 32.10
C SER A 158 14.66 -39.56 32.12
N GLU A 159 14.03 -40.10 31.07
CA GLU A 159 13.74 -41.53 30.94
C GLU A 159 15.02 -42.38 30.99
N VAL A 160 16.09 -41.92 30.33
CA VAL A 160 17.41 -42.57 30.38
C VAL A 160 18.01 -42.52 31.78
N ILE A 161 17.95 -41.37 32.47
CA ILE A 161 18.43 -41.23 33.85
C ILE A 161 17.66 -42.18 34.77
N THR A 162 16.34 -42.21 34.69
CA THR A 162 15.50 -43.12 35.48
C THR A 162 15.83 -44.59 35.19
N ALA A 163 16.00 -44.97 33.92
CA ALA A 163 16.42 -46.33 33.56
C ALA A 163 17.80 -46.67 34.13
N LEU A 164 18.75 -45.74 34.12
CA LEU A 164 20.07 -45.93 34.75
C LEU A 164 19.97 -46.04 36.27
N GLU A 165 19.15 -45.20 36.91
CA GLU A 165 18.92 -45.23 38.36
C GLU A 165 18.35 -46.58 38.80
N HIS A 166 17.36 -47.13 38.09
CA HIS A 166 16.84 -48.48 38.35
C HIS A 166 17.93 -49.56 38.20
N LYS A 167 18.80 -49.47 37.18
CA LYS A 167 19.90 -50.43 37.01
C LYS A 167 20.95 -50.34 38.12
N ILE A 168 21.14 -49.17 38.74
CA ILE A 168 22.12 -48.94 39.82
C ILE A 168 21.54 -49.33 41.18
N GLN A 169 20.33 -48.86 41.49
CA GLN A 169 19.71 -48.99 42.81
C GLN A 169 18.90 -50.28 42.96
N GLY A 170 18.63 -50.97 41.84
CA GLY A 170 17.67 -52.06 41.78
C GLY A 170 16.25 -51.54 41.57
N TYR A 171 15.33 -52.48 41.32
CA TYR A 171 13.93 -52.18 41.15
C TYR A 171 13.25 -52.01 42.51
N PRO A 172 12.44 -50.95 42.71
CA PRO A 172 11.77 -50.77 43.98
C PRO A 172 10.77 -51.90 44.21
N THR A 173 10.77 -52.44 45.43
CA THR A 173 9.83 -53.49 45.88
C THR A 173 8.35 -53.08 45.83
N THR A 174 8.07 -51.81 45.52
CA THR A 174 6.72 -51.28 45.29
C THR A 174 6.14 -51.63 43.93
N LEU A 175 6.93 -52.17 42.98
CA LEU A 175 6.47 -52.74 41.70
C LEU A 175 5.79 -54.11 41.91
N ASN A 176 4.80 -54.14 42.79
CA ASN A 176 4.10 -55.34 43.23
C ASN A 176 3.07 -55.82 42.18
N TYR A 177 3.50 -55.94 40.94
CA TYR A 177 2.72 -56.48 39.82
C TYR A 177 3.13 -57.93 39.61
N SER A 178 2.32 -58.86 40.12
CA SER A 178 2.56 -60.30 40.04
C SER A 178 1.78 -60.96 38.90
N ALA A 179 2.11 -62.23 38.63
CA ALA A 179 1.32 -63.05 37.71
C ALA A 179 -0.15 -63.15 38.14
N ASP A 180 -0.42 -63.22 39.45
CA ASP A 180 -1.79 -63.28 40.00
C ASP A 180 -2.58 -62.00 39.70
N HIS A 181 -1.95 -60.83 39.84
CA HIS A 181 -2.60 -59.57 39.51
C HIS A 181 -2.93 -59.48 38.01
N PHE A 182 -2.05 -59.97 37.13
CA PHE A 182 -2.34 -60.03 35.70
C PHE A 182 -3.44 -61.05 35.38
N MET A 183 -3.47 -62.21 36.05
CA MET A 183 -4.53 -63.22 35.88
C MET A 183 -5.93 -62.66 36.18
N GLN A 184 -6.07 -61.78 37.18
CA GLN A 184 -7.35 -61.11 37.48
C GLN A 184 -7.85 -60.21 36.35
N GLN A 185 -6.99 -59.85 35.39
CA GLN A 185 -7.35 -59.08 34.19
C GLN A 185 -7.78 -59.97 33.02
N LEU A 186 -7.63 -61.29 33.14
CA LEU A 186 -8.05 -62.27 32.14
C LEU A 186 -9.51 -62.69 32.38
N ILE A 187 -10.09 -63.38 31.42
CA ILE A 187 -11.46 -63.93 31.54
C ILE A 187 -11.52 -64.99 32.64
N ASP A 188 -12.66 -65.11 33.32
CA ASP A 188 -12.83 -65.99 34.49
C ASP A 188 -12.45 -67.47 34.22
N ASP A 189 -12.71 -67.97 33.01
CA ASP A 189 -12.42 -69.37 32.60
C ASP A 189 -11.02 -69.55 31.96
N PHE A 190 -10.12 -68.57 32.09
CA PHE A 190 -8.80 -68.64 31.46
C PHE A 190 -7.95 -69.73 32.10
N ASN A 191 -7.67 -70.79 31.34
CA ASN A 191 -7.00 -71.98 31.82
C ASN A 191 -5.58 -72.14 31.24
N GLN A 192 -4.89 -73.18 31.68
CA GLN A 192 -3.52 -73.49 31.24
C GLN A 192 -3.41 -73.74 29.73
N HIS A 193 -4.42 -74.36 29.11
CA HIS A 193 -4.41 -74.59 27.67
C HIS A 193 -4.47 -73.26 26.90
N ASP A 194 -5.29 -72.30 27.35
CA ASP A 194 -5.37 -70.97 26.77
C ASP A 194 -4.07 -70.17 26.96
N ALA A 195 -3.42 -70.30 28.12
CA ALA A 195 -2.11 -69.71 28.39
C ALA A 195 -1.03 -70.26 27.44
N VAL A 196 -0.96 -71.59 27.28
CA VAL A 196 -0.02 -72.27 26.37
C VAL A 196 -0.24 -71.81 24.93
N LYS A 197 -1.50 -71.79 24.48
CA LYS A 197 -1.85 -71.37 23.13
C LYS A 197 -1.44 -69.92 22.89
N ARG A 198 -1.79 -69.01 23.80
CA ARG A 198 -1.47 -67.59 23.66
C ARG A 198 0.04 -67.33 23.68
N LEU A 199 0.79 -68.01 24.54
CA LEU A 199 2.25 -67.91 24.58
C LEU A 199 2.89 -68.44 23.28
N THR A 200 2.35 -69.52 22.72
CA THR A 200 2.78 -70.08 21.44
C THR A 200 2.54 -69.09 20.30
N ASP A 201 1.34 -68.50 20.23
CA ASP A 201 0.98 -67.49 19.22
C ASP A 201 1.90 -66.26 19.32
N ILE A 202 2.23 -65.80 20.53
CA ILE A 202 3.16 -64.68 20.75
C ILE A 202 4.57 -65.03 20.25
N ARG A 203 5.06 -66.23 20.56
CA ARG A 203 6.39 -66.69 20.09
C ARG A 203 6.45 -66.81 18.58
N GLU A 204 5.39 -67.30 17.95
CA GLU A 204 5.31 -67.34 16.49
C GLU A 204 5.36 -65.91 15.90
N ARG A 205 4.63 -64.96 16.47
CA ARG A 205 4.69 -63.55 16.05
C ARG A 205 6.07 -62.94 16.24
N ILE A 206 6.79 -63.29 17.30
CA ILE A 206 8.19 -62.86 17.52
C ILE A 206 9.09 -63.41 16.41
N GLU A 207 8.98 -64.70 16.08
CA GLU A 207 9.78 -65.31 14.99
C GLU A 207 9.43 -64.71 13.62
N GLN A 208 8.15 -64.45 13.35
CA GLN A 208 7.72 -63.76 12.14
C GLN A 208 8.29 -62.33 12.06
N ALA A 209 8.25 -61.58 13.16
CA ALA A 209 8.83 -60.23 13.23
C ALA A 209 10.35 -60.26 12.97
N LYS A 210 11.06 -61.27 13.47
CA LYS A 210 12.49 -61.47 13.17
C LYS A 210 12.73 -61.72 11.69
N GLN A 211 11.98 -62.63 11.08
CA GLN A 211 12.11 -62.97 9.65
C GLN A 211 11.77 -61.80 8.73
N GLN A 212 10.80 -60.96 9.11
CA GLN A 212 10.38 -59.79 8.35
C GLN A 212 11.23 -58.53 8.63
N GLY A 213 12.23 -58.61 9.51
CA GLY A 213 13.05 -57.46 9.89
C GLY A 213 12.30 -56.39 10.71
N GLN A 214 11.18 -56.75 11.33
CA GLN A 214 10.33 -55.86 12.15
C GLN A 214 10.79 -55.82 13.62
N ILE A 215 12.10 -55.85 13.84
CA ILE A 215 12.70 -55.78 15.19
C ILE A 215 13.13 -54.35 15.50
N ALA A 216 13.87 -53.74 14.58
CA ALA A 216 14.54 -52.46 14.75
C ALA A 216 14.74 -51.78 13.39
N THR A 217 15.04 -50.49 13.40
CA THR A 217 15.37 -49.73 12.19
C THR A 217 16.52 -48.76 12.47
N CYS A 218 17.19 -48.29 11.42
CA CYS A 218 18.23 -47.25 11.49
C CYS A 218 18.39 -46.51 10.15
N ASN A 219 19.10 -45.38 10.17
CA ASN A 219 19.20 -44.45 9.04
C ASN A 219 20.46 -44.65 8.17
N TYR A 220 21.12 -45.82 8.26
CA TYR A 220 22.23 -46.13 7.36
C TYR A 220 21.75 -46.28 5.92
N VAL A 221 22.41 -45.56 5.02
CA VAL A 221 22.16 -45.63 3.56
C VAL A 221 22.66 -46.96 2.98
N ASP A 222 23.78 -47.46 3.48
CA ASP A 222 24.36 -48.74 3.07
C ASP A 222 23.57 -49.91 3.66
N ASP A 223 23.06 -50.79 2.78
CA ASP A 223 22.20 -51.92 3.16
C ASP A 223 22.92 -52.91 4.08
N SER A 224 24.21 -53.20 3.83
CA SER A 224 24.98 -54.13 4.65
C SER A 224 25.12 -53.60 6.07
N ARG A 225 25.55 -52.35 6.23
CA ARG A 225 25.70 -51.69 7.53
C ARG A 225 24.36 -51.54 8.25
N ARG A 226 23.29 -51.21 7.51
CA ARG A 226 21.94 -51.11 8.06
C ARG A 226 21.52 -52.45 8.64
N ASN A 227 21.61 -53.52 7.86
CA ASN A 227 21.21 -54.86 8.27
C ASN A 227 22.03 -55.34 9.48
N THR A 228 23.35 -55.21 9.45
CA THR A 228 24.22 -55.59 10.59
C THR A 228 23.91 -54.80 11.86
N THR A 229 23.59 -53.50 11.73
CA THR A 229 23.26 -52.66 12.91
C THR A 229 21.92 -53.04 13.52
N VAL A 230 20.90 -53.26 12.67
CA VAL A 230 19.58 -53.74 13.08
C VAL A 230 19.69 -55.10 13.77
N GLU A 231 20.47 -56.02 13.20
CA GLU A 231 20.72 -57.34 13.77
C GLU A 231 21.43 -57.25 15.12
N LEU A 232 22.48 -56.42 15.23
CA LEU A 232 23.25 -56.24 16.46
C LEU A 232 22.39 -55.74 17.62
N ILE A 233 21.62 -54.67 17.40
CA ILE A 233 20.75 -54.09 18.42
C ILE A 233 19.59 -55.04 18.75
N GLY A 234 19.01 -55.68 17.74
CA GLY A 234 18.00 -56.72 17.93
C GLY A 234 18.51 -57.88 18.78
N MET A 235 19.72 -58.39 18.52
CA MET A 235 20.37 -59.43 19.32
C MET A 235 20.61 -58.98 20.77
N ALA A 236 21.09 -57.74 20.98
CA ALA A 236 21.32 -57.21 22.32
C ALA A 236 20.02 -57.15 23.14
N PHE A 237 18.94 -56.65 22.53
CA PHE A 237 17.63 -56.58 23.19
C PHE A 237 17.04 -57.98 23.45
N ASN A 238 17.09 -58.88 22.47
CA ASN A 238 16.61 -60.25 22.62
C ASN A 238 17.37 -60.99 23.73
N SER A 239 18.69 -60.82 23.81
CA SER A 239 19.50 -61.44 24.87
C SER A 239 19.07 -61.00 26.27
N LYS A 240 18.69 -59.73 26.45
CA LYS A 240 18.13 -59.22 27.71
C LYS A 240 16.77 -59.82 28.00
N ALA A 241 15.89 -59.84 27.02
CA ALA A 241 14.56 -60.40 27.20
C ALA A 241 14.60 -61.91 27.51
N ASP A 242 15.49 -62.66 26.85
CA ASP A 242 15.70 -64.09 27.10
C ASP A 242 16.28 -64.34 28.51
N LEU A 243 17.22 -63.50 28.95
CA LEU A 243 17.73 -63.53 30.33
C LEU A 243 16.58 -63.33 31.34
N TYR A 244 15.69 -62.37 31.10
CA TYR A 244 14.56 -62.11 32.00
C TYR A 244 13.53 -63.25 31.98
N LEU A 245 13.27 -63.87 30.83
CA LEU A 245 12.44 -65.07 30.78
C LEU A 245 13.02 -66.23 31.61
N GLN A 246 14.34 -66.38 31.63
CA GLN A 246 15.01 -67.39 32.45
C GLN A 246 14.94 -67.09 33.95
N GLN A 247 14.97 -65.82 34.33
CA GLN A 247 14.88 -65.35 35.72
C GLN A 247 13.43 -65.21 36.24
N LEU A 248 12.45 -65.44 35.38
CA LEU A 248 11.04 -65.23 35.68
C LEU A 248 10.52 -66.19 36.75
N THR A 249 9.95 -65.60 37.79
CA THR A 249 9.15 -66.26 38.83
C THR A 249 7.74 -65.69 38.80
N ALA A 250 6.81 -66.28 39.56
CA ALA A 250 5.44 -65.77 39.65
C ALA A 250 5.36 -64.38 40.32
N ASP A 251 6.37 -64.06 41.15
CA ASP A 251 6.34 -62.94 42.08
C ASP A 251 7.15 -61.73 41.57
N ASN A 252 8.08 -61.92 40.63
CA ASN A 252 8.97 -60.86 40.12
C ASN A 252 8.57 -60.29 38.73
N LEU A 253 7.36 -60.57 38.25
CA LEU A 253 6.91 -60.14 36.91
C LEU A 253 7.05 -58.62 36.72
N GLY A 254 6.60 -57.81 37.69
CA GLY A 254 6.66 -56.35 37.62
C GLY A 254 8.08 -55.81 37.48
N GLU A 255 9.02 -56.37 38.25
CA GLU A 255 10.44 -56.01 38.18
C GLU A 255 11.03 -56.33 36.81
N LEU A 256 10.76 -57.52 36.27
CA LEU A 256 11.30 -57.94 34.98
C LEU A 256 10.67 -57.18 33.79
N LEU A 257 9.39 -56.82 33.88
CA LEU A 257 8.74 -55.96 32.88
C LEU A 257 9.38 -54.57 32.86
N GLN A 258 9.61 -53.97 34.03
CA GLN A 258 10.29 -52.68 34.11
C GLN A 258 11.75 -52.79 33.66
N ALA A 259 12.44 -53.89 34.01
CA ALA A 259 13.81 -54.12 33.61
C ALA A 259 13.99 -54.21 32.10
N LEU A 260 13.05 -54.86 31.40
CA LEU A 260 13.06 -54.92 29.95
C LEU A 260 12.75 -53.55 29.30
N ARG A 261 11.82 -52.77 29.88
CA ARG A 261 11.53 -51.40 29.44
C ARG A 261 12.74 -50.47 29.59
N ASP A 262 13.45 -50.57 30.70
CA ASP A 262 14.67 -49.80 30.93
C ASP A 262 15.76 -50.18 29.92
N ASP A 263 15.98 -51.49 29.65
CA ASP A 263 16.95 -51.90 28.63
C ASP A 263 16.55 -51.41 27.23
N TYR A 264 15.25 -51.41 26.89
CA TYR A 264 14.77 -50.81 25.64
C TYR A 264 15.15 -49.32 25.54
N VAL A 265 14.90 -48.54 26.59
CA VAL A 265 15.27 -47.11 26.65
C VAL A 265 16.77 -46.92 26.48
N LEU A 266 17.59 -47.68 27.23
CA LEU A 266 19.05 -47.56 27.21
C LEU A 266 19.65 -47.99 25.87
N ILE A 267 19.16 -49.09 25.30
CA ILE A 267 19.61 -49.58 23.98
C ILE A 267 19.26 -48.57 22.89
N ASN A 268 18.04 -48.03 22.88
CA ASN A 268 17.62 -47.02 21.90
C ASN A 268 18.38 -45.70 22.08
N PHE A 269 18.67 -45.30 23.32
CA PHE A 269 19.52 -44.16 23.59
C PHE A 269 20.94 -44.36 23.04
N LYS A 270 21.53 -45.55 23.20
CA LYS A 270 22.83 -45.86 22.57
C LYS A 270 22.76 -46.02 21.06
N GLY A 271 21.62 -46.46 20.54
CA GLY A 271 21.37 -46.56 19.11
C GLY A 271 21.38 -45.21 18.39
N THR A 272 21.23 -44.07 19.08
CA THR A 272 21.39 -42.74 18.47
C THR A 272 22.76 -42.55 17.86
N ASP A 273 23.80 -43.12 18.49
CA ASP A 273 25.20 -43.07 18.01
C ASP A 273 25.41 -43.99 16.79
N LEU A 274 24.48 -44.91 16.54
CA LEU A 274 24.50 -45.90 15.46
C LEU A 274 23.52 -45.54 14.34
N SER A 275 23.50 -44.26 13.93
CA SER A 275 22.60 -43.74 12.89
C SER A 275 21.12 -43.85 13.28
N GLN A 276 20.76 -43.33 14.46
CA GLN A 276 19.37 -43.35 14.97
C GLN A 276 18.75 -44.76 14.99
N ALA A 277 19.58 -45.76 15.29
CA ALA A 277 19.11 -47.11 15.41
C ALA A 277 18.22 -47.28 16.65
N HIS A 278 17.07 -47.95 16.49
CA HIS A 278 16.15 -48.18 17.60
C HIS A 278 15.31 -49.43 17.39
N ILE A 279 15.04 -50.13 18.48
CA ILE A 279 14.04 -51.21 18.57
C ILE A 279 12.67 -50.59 18.34
N LEU A 280 11.83 -51.27 17.56
CA LEU A 280 10.45 -50.85 17.33
C LEU A 280 9.61 -51.08 18.60
N GLU A 281 8.77 -50.11 18.95
CA GLU A 281 7.88 -50.22 20.12
C GLU A 281 6.93 -51.42 20.01
N SER A 282 6.46 -51.73 18.79
CA SER A 282 5.65 -52.92 18.53
C SER A 282 6.38 -54.23 18.90
N TYR A 283 7.70 -54.27 18.75
CA TYR A 283 8.52 -55.42 19.12
C TYR A 283 8.79 -55.49 20.63
N LEU A 284 8.95 -54.33 21.30
CA LEU A 284 8.99 -54.27 22.76
C LEU A 284 7.70 -54.87 23.36
N GLU A 285 6.54 -54.46 22.87
CA GLU A 285 5.25 -54.93 23.39
C GLU A 285 5.06 -56.44 23.21
N LEU A 286 5.53 -57.02 22.10
CA LEU A 286 5.56 -58.47 21.91
C LEU A 286 6.39 -59.19 22.97
N ARG A 287 7.58 -58.68 23.30
CA ARG A 287 8.45 -59.27 24.33
C ARG A 287 7.91 -59.07 25.75
N LEU A 288 7.22 -57.97 26.02
CA LEU A 288 6.52 -57.76 27.29
C LEU A 288 5.31 -58.70 27.42
N GLU A 289 4.55 -58.93 26.34
CA GLU A 289 3.46 -59.93 26.32
C GLU A 289 4.01 -61.34 26.59
N GLU A 290 5.15 -61.70 26.00
CA GLU A 290 5.78 -62.99 26.25
C GLU A 290 6.12 -63.19 27.73
N LEU A 291 6.72 -62.20 28.39
CA LEU A 291 7.00 -62.23 29.84
C LEU A 291 5.72 -62.41 30.66
N LYS A 292 4.64 -61.69 30.32
CA LYS A 292 3.36 -61.78 31.03
C LYS A 292 2.76 -63.19 30.93
N PHE A 293 2.66 -63.75 29.72
CA PHE A 293 2.04 -65.07 29.53
C PHE A 293 2.95 -66.23 30.00
N ALA A 294 4.28 -66.06 29.97
CA ALA A 294 5.19 -67.00 30.60
C ALA A 294 5.01 -67.02 32.13
N ALA A 295 4.74 -65.87 32.76
CA ALA A 295 4.50 -65.78 34.20
C ALA A 295 3.17 -66.42 34.60
N VAL A 296 2.12 -66.20 33.80
CA VAL A 296 0.82 -66.87 33.96
C VAL A 296 0.97 -68.38 33.95
N LEU A 297 1.68 -68.92 32.97
CA LEU A 297 1.88 -70.36 32.84
C LEU A 297 2.61 -70.94 34.06
N LYS A 298 3.68 -70.27 34.53
CA LYS A 298 4.38 -70.65 35.77
C LYS A 298 3.47 -70.61 37.01
N GLN A 299 2.56 -69.64 37.09
CA GLN A 299 1.66 -69.51 38.24
C GLN A 299 0.55 -70.57 38.24
N LEU A 300 0.03 -70.92 37.07
CA LEU A 300 -0.92 -72.02 36.91
C LEU A 300 -0.29 -73.38 37.29
N GLU A 301 0.95 -73.63 36.84
CA GLU A 301 1.73 -74.82 37.25
C GLU A 301 1.96 -74.86 38.77
N ARG A 302 2.29 -73.72 39.39
CA ARG A 302 2.46 -73.61 40.84
C ARG A 302 1.19 -73.94 41.61
N THR A 303 0.03 -73.47 41.13
CA THR A 303 -1.27 -73.71 41.76
C THR A 303 -1.65 -75.19 41.69
N GLN A 304 -1.46 -75.83 40.52
CA GLN A 304 -1.71 -77.26 40.34
C GLN A 304 -0.90 -78.13 41.30
N VAL A 305 0.41 -77.89 41.42
CA VAL A 305 1.28 -78.64 42.34
C VAL A 305 0.85 -78.46 43.80
N ARG A 306 0.37 -77.26 44.15
CA ARG A 306 -0.11 -76.97 45.52
C ARG A 306 -1.42 -77.70 45.83
N ASP A 307 -2.33 -77.79 44.86
CA ASP A 307 -3.61 -78.48 45.01
C ASP A 307 -3.43 -80.01 45.07
N GLU A 308 -2.49 -80.57 44.30
CA GLU A 308 -2.11 -81.99 44.36
C GLU A 308 -1.42 -82.41 45.67
N GLN A 309 -0.77 -81.47 46.38
CA GLN A 309 -0.12 -81.73 47.67
C GLN A 309 -1.06 -81.60 48.88
N MET A 310 -2.23 -80.96 48.70
CA MET A 310 -3.24 -80.77 49.75
C MET A 310 -4.46 -81.70 49.60
N GLY A 311 -4.57 -82.44 48.50
CA GLY A 311 -5.54 -83.52 48.28
C GLY A 311 -4.99 -84.89 48.62
#